data_AF-A0A5D0Q4B6-F1
#
_entry.id   AF-A0A5D0Q4B6-F1
#
_cell.length_a   1.000
_cell.length_b   1.000
_cell.length_c   1.000
_cell.angle_alpha   90.00
_cell.angle_beta   90.00
_cell.angle_gamma   90.00
#
_symmetry.space_group_name_H-M   'P 1'
#
loop_
_entity.id
_entity.type
_entity.pdbx_description
1 polymer ?
#
loop_
_entity_poly.entity_id
_entity_poly.type
_entity_poly.pdbx_seq_one_letter_code
_entity_poly.pdbx_strand_id
1 'polypeptide(L)'
;MRLVSSAENSSLDWKAQYGYIEDIEDERGYTAGIIGFCSGTGDMLELVELYTKRKPGNVLAKYLPALRKVNGTDSHEGLGAGFVRDWKAAAKDAAFQQAQNDERDRVYFDPAVRQAEKDGLRALGQFVYYDAIVMHGPGSSRLSFGGIRKSAMGKARTPAQGGDEVTYLNAFLDARKAAMKAEEAHEDTTRVDTMQRVFVRNRNLDLNPPLTWKVYGDKFTIKK
;
A
#
# COMPACT_ATOMS: atom_id res chain seq x y z
N MET A 1 5.14 4.17 6.89
CA MET A 1 4.05 3.45 7.60
C MET A 1 2.94 4.39 8.08
N ARG A 2 3.19 5.30 9.05
CA ARG A 2 2.13 6.20 9.58
C ARG A 2 1.34 7.00 8.52
N LEU A 3 2.02 7.51 7.48
CA LEU A 3 1.37 8.24 6.39
C LEU A 3 0.39 7.34 5.61
N VAL A 4 0.82 6.13 5.23
CA VAL A 4 -0.05 5.14 4.55
C VAL A 4 -1.23 4.77 5.44
N SER A 5 -0.99 4.43 6.71
CA SER A 5 -2.07 4.05 7.64
C SER A 5 -3.10 5.16 7.87
N SER A 6 -2.72 6.44 7.74
CA SER A 6 -3.70 7.53 7.80
C SER A 6 -4.66 7.56 6.60
N ALA A 7 -4.23 7.03 5.45
CA ALA A 7 -5.06 6.90 4.26
C ALA A 7 -5.78 5.55 4.19
N GLU A 8 -5.18 4.47 4.68
CA GLU A 8 -5.84 3.15 4.66
C GLU A 8 -6.82 2.97 5.82
N ASN A 9 -6.58 3.62 6.98
CA ASN A 9 -7.29 3.31 8.23
C ASN A 9 -7.64 4.53 9.09
N SER A 10 -7.49 5.75 8.55
CA SER A 10 -7.71 7.01 9.28
C SER A 10 -6.99 7.07 10.65
N SER A 11 -5.82 6.43 10.76
CA SER A 11 -5.08 6.28 12.01
C SER A 11 -3.57 6.38 11.81
N LEU A 12 -2.85 6.87 12.82
CA LEU A 12 -1.38 6.83 12.87
C LEU A 12 -0.85 5.59 13.58
N ASP A 13 -1.72 4.82 14.25
CA ASP A 13 -1.35 3.56 14.89
C ASP A 13 -1.42 2.42 13.87
N TRP A 14 -0.41 2.40 12.99
CA TRP A 14 -0.31 1.39 11.94
C TRP A 14 -0.13 -0.04 12.49
N LYS A 15 0.35 -0.20 13.74
CA LYS A 15 0.50 -1.51 14.35
C LYS A 15 -0.84 -2.10 14.82
N ALA A 16 -1.84 -1.27 15.10
CA ALA A 16 -3.19 -1.76 15.36
C ALA A 16 -3.80 -2.50 14.14
N GLN A 17 -3.24 -2.29 12.94
CA GLN A 17 -3.77 -2.81 11.69
C GLN A 17 -3.32 -4.24 11.37
N TYR A 18 -2.41 -4.84 12.15
CA TYR A 18 -2.06 -6.27 11.95
C TYR A 18 -3.30 -7.18 11.95
N GLY A 19 -4.32 -6.84 12.74
CA GLY A 19 -5.57 -7.59 12.85
C GLY A 19 -6.73 -7.02 12.04
N TYR A 20 -6.53 -5.96 11.27
CA TYR A 20 -7.55 -5.45 10.36
C TYR A 20 -7.89 -6.53 9.33
N ILE A 21 -9.17 -6.74 9.06
CA ILE A 21 -9.70 -7.62 8.02
C ILE A 21 -11.16 -7.27 7.78
N GLU A 22 -11.50 -6.97 6.54
CA GLU A 22 -12.83 -6.57 6.09
C GLU A 22 -12.92 -6.80 4.59
N ASP A 23 -14.10 -7.12 4.07
CA ASP A 23 -14.38 -6.96 2.65
C ASP A 23 -15.02 -5.58 2.48
N ILE A 24 -14.34 -4.70 1.75
CA ILE A 24 -14.73 -3.31 1.54
C ILE A 24 -15.54 -3.13 0.24
N GLU A 25 -16.01 -4.23 -0.35
CA GLU A 25 -16.85 -4.28 -1.55
C GLU A 25 -16.17 -3.64 -2.78
N ASP A 26 -14.83 -3.78 -2.88
CA ASP A 26 -14.00 -3.26 -3.99
C ASP A 26 -13.56 -4.35 -4.99
N GLU A 27 -14.28 -5.48 -5.01
CA GLU A 27 -14.04 -6.66 -5.86
C GLU A 27 -12.71 -7.40 -5.58
N ARG A 28 -12.04 -7.12 -4.45
CA ARG A 28 -10.80 -7.82 -4.03
C ARG A 28 -11.03 -8.89 -2.95
N GLY A 29 -12.27 -9.04 -2.49
CA GLY A 29 -12.65 -9.87 -1.35
C GLY A 29 -12.12 -9.30 -0.04
N TYR A 30 -11.70 -10.16 0.90
CA TYR A 30 -11.11 -9.68 2.15
C TYR A 30 -9.84 -8.87 1.90
N THR A 31 -9.80 -7.65 2.41
CA THR A 31 -8.65 -6.76 2.56
C THR A 31 -8.20 -6.77 4.03
N ALA A 32 -6.92 -7.05 4.30
CA ALA A 32 -6.45 -7.30 5.67
C ALA A 32 -5.01 -6.86 5.96
N GLY A 33 -4.70 -6.66 7.23
CA GLY A 33 -3.34 -6.40 7.71
C GLY A 33 -2.83 -4.98 7.44
N ILE A 34 -1.53 -4.78 7.67
CA ILE A 34 -0.89 -3.45 7.74
C ILE A 34 -0.83 -2.66 6.41
N ILE A 35 -1.15 -3.30 5.29
CA ILE A 35 -1.15 -2.69 3.95
C ILE A 35 -2.32 -3.13 3.07
N GLY A 36 -3.31 -3.85 3.63
CA GLY A 36 -4.46 -4.33 2.85
C GLY A 36 -4.14 -5.49 1.90
N PHE A 37 -3.52 -6.56 2.41
CA PHE A 37 -3.40 -7.82 1.66
C PHE A 37 -4.78 -8.34 1.29
N CYS A 38 -4.99 -8.75 0.04
CA CYS A 38 -6.30 -9.13 -0.46
C CYS A 38 -6.40 -10.64 -0.80
N SER A 39 -7.54 -11.27 -0.50
CA SER A 39 -7.77 -12.66 -0.87
C SER A 39 -7.84 -12.86 -2.38
N GLY A 40 -8.32 -11.85 -3.12
CA GLY A 40 -8.49 -11.90 -4.57
C GLY A 40 -7.25 -11.55 -5.40
N THR A 41 -6.21 -10.96 -4.82
CA THR A 41 -5.02 -10.50 -5.57
C THR A 41 -3.78 -11.37 -5.36
N GLY A 42 -3.89 -12.38 -4.48
CA GLY A 42 -2.88 -13.41 -4.25
C GLY A 42 -1.86 -13.08 -3.15
N ASP A 43 -1.70 -11.82 -2.77
CA ASP A 43 -0.71 -11.44 -1.75
C ASP A 43 -1.11 -11.89 -0.33
N MET A 44 -2.42 -11.97 -0.01
CA MET A 44 -2.88 -12.61 1.23
C MET A 44 -2.54 -14.11 1.26
N LEU A 45 -2.65 -14.80 0.12
CA LEU A 45 -2.27 -16.20 0.02
C LEU A 45 -0.76 -16.36 0.26
N GLU A 46 0.07 -15.56 -0.41
CA GLU A 46 1.53 -15.58 -0.22
C GLU A 46 1.92 -15.31 1.25
N LEU A 47 1.25 -14.35 1.90
CA LEU A 47 1.43 -14.06 3.31
C LEU A 47 1.11 -15.25 4.23
N VAL A 48 -0.03 -15.91 4.02
CA VAL A 48 -0.42 -17.06 4.85
C VAL A 48 0.49 -18.27 4.58
N GLU A 49 1.00 -18.43 3.35
CA GLU A 49 2.03 -19.43 3.02
C GLU A 49 3.35 -19.14 3.74
N LEU A 50 3.83 -17.88 3.74
CA LEU A 50 5.02 -17.48 4.48
C LEU A 50 4.86 -17.72 5.98
N TYR A 51 3.72 -17.32 6.55
CA TYR A 51 3.43 -17.53 7.96
C TYR A 51 3.41 -19.04 8.30
N THR A 52 2.81 -19.86 7.45
CA THR A 52 2.77 -21.32 7.61
C THR A 52 4.13 -21.98 7.49
N LYS A 53 5.00 -21.49 6.60
CA LYS A 53 6.39 -21.95 6.50
C LYS A 53 7.17 -21.66 7.79
N ARG A 54 6.93 -20.52 8.43
CA ARG A 54 7.62 -20.10 9.68
C ARG A 54 7.06 -20.77 10.92
N LYS A 55 5.75 -20.98 10.95
CA LYS A 55 5.03 -21.61 12.05
C LYS A 55 4.06 -22.66 11.49
N PRO A 56 4.54 -23.88 11.22
CA PRO A 56 3.68 -24.98 10.78
C PRO A 56 2.55 -25.22 11.77
N GLY A 57 1.33 -25.47 11.27
CA GLY A 57 0.15 -25.71 12.11
C GLY A 57 -0.43 -24.47 12.80
N ASN A 58 -0.04 -23.26 12.39
CA ASN A 58 -0.71 -22.03 12.86
C ASN A 58 -2.20 -22.01 12.49
N VAL A 59 -2.96 -21.16 13.18
CA VAL A 59 -4.43 -21.08 13.06
C VAL A 59 -4.93 -20.73 11.65
N LEU A 60 -4.10 -20.10 10.81
CA LEU A 60 -4.46 -19.72 9.44
C LEU A 60 -4.14 -20.81 8.40
N ALA A 61 -3.27 -21.77 8.71
CA ALA A 61 -2.80 -22.78 7.76
C ALA A 61 -3.94 -23.61 7.14
N LYS A 62 -5.01 -23.86 7.90
CA LYS A 62 -6.20 -24.58 7.43
C LYS A 62 -6.98 -23.87 6.32
N TYR A 63 -6.78 -22.56 6.14
CA TYR A 63 -7.45 -21.77 5.10
C TYR A 63 -6.69 -21.73 3.77
N LEU A 64 -5.45 -22.23 3.71
CA LEU A 64 -4.66 -22.23 2.47
C LEU A 64 -5.38 -22.87 1.26
N PRO A 65 -6.11 -24.00 1.39
CA PRO A 65 -6.87 -24.54 0.26
C PRO A 65 -7.98 -23.62 -0.23
N ALA A 66 -8.65 -22.90 0.67
CA ALA A 66 -9.70 -21.93 0.31
C ALA A 66 -9.09 -20.68 -0.34
N LEU A 67 -8.04 -20.12 0.26
CA LEU A 67 -7.30 -18.97 -0.30
C LEU A 67 -6.82 -19.24 -1.74
N ARG A 68 -6.32 -20.45 -2.03
CA ARG A 68 -5.92 -20.82 -3.40
C ARG A 68 -7.08 -20.88 -4.39
N LYS A 69 -8.28 -21.27 -3.93
CA LYS A 69 -9.47 -21.38 -4.78
C LYS A 69 -10.08 -20.02 -5.08
N VAL A 70 -10.11 -19.11 -4.11
CA VAL A 70 -10.74 -17.79 -4.26
C VAL A 70 -9.80 -16.76 -4.88
N ASN A 71 -8.49 -17.02 -4.93
CA ASN A 71 -7.53 -16.13 -5.56
C ASN A 71 -7.92 -15.79 -7.02
N GLY A 72 -7.94 -14.51 -7.37
CA GLY A 72 -8.45 -13.98 -8.63
C GLY A 72 -9.94 -13.64 -8.62
N THR A 73 -10.63 -13.77 -7.48
CA THR A 73 -12.05 -13.44 -7.30
C THR A 73 -12.27 -12.73 -5.94
N ASP A 74 -13.47 -12.18 -5.74
CA ASP A 74 -13.95 -11.63 -4.46
C ASP A 74 -14.62 -12.67 -3.56
N SER A 75 -14.58 -13.96 -3.92
CA SER A 75 -15.32 -15.02 -3.22
C SER A 75 -14.84 -15.24 -1.77
N HIS A 76 -15.81 -15.49 -0.88
CA HIS A 76 -15.58 -15.85 0.53
C HIS A 76 -15.69 -17.36 0.81
N GLU A 77 -15.82 -18.19 -0.23
CA GLU A 77 -16.05 -19.63 -0.08
C GLU A 77 -14.92 -20.30 0.72
N GLY A 78 -15.28 -20.96 1.84
CA GLY A 78 -14.33 -21.64 2.70
C GLY A 78 -13.53 -20.76 3.69
N LEU A 79 -13.78 -19.44 3.70
CA LEU A 79 -13.15 -18.49 4.63
C LEU A 79 -14.14 -18.05 5.74
N GLY A 80 -15.06 -17.16 5.39
CA GLY A 80 -16.15 -16.63 6.24
C GLY A 80 -15.72 -16.08 7.61
N ALA A 81 -16.69 -16.02 8.54
CA ALA A 81 -16.49 -15.48 9.89
C ALA A 81 -15.40 -16.22 10.70
N GLY A 82 -15.16 -17.50 10.42
CA GLY A 82 -14.09 -18.27 11.02
C GLY A 82 -12.72 -17.71 10.66
N PHE A 83 -12.50 -17.39 9.38
CA PHE A 83 -11.25 -16.80 8.89
C PHE A 83 -11.01 -15.43 9.53
N VAL A 84 -12.03 -14.56 9.58
CA VAL A 84 -11.95 -13.23 10.22
C VAL A 84 -11.53 -13.33 11.69
N ARG A 85 -12.15 -14.25 12.45
CA ARG A 85 -11.79 -14.46 13.86
C ARG A 85 -10.35 -14.97 14.00
N ASP A 86 -9.97 -15.96 13.20
CA ASP A 86 -8.66 -16.59 13.30
C ASP A 86 -7.54 -15.65 12.81
N TRP A 87 -7.83 -14.74 11.87
CA TRP A 87 -6.94 -13.64 11.48
C TRP A 87 -6.65 -12.70 12.64
N LYS A 88 -7.71 -12.24 13.32
CA LYS A 88 -7.58 -11.39 14.52
C LYS A 88 -6.83 -12.10 15.65
N ALA A 89 -6.96 -13.42 15.76
CA ALA A 89 -6.18 -14.22 16.71
C ALA A 89 -4.70 -14.31 16.30
N ALA A 90 -4.42 -14.61 15.02
CA ALA A 90 -3.07 -14.67 14.47
C ALA A 90 -2.33 -13.33 14.58
N ALA A 91 -3.03 -12.20 14.46
CA ALA A 91 -2.46 -10.86 14.58
C ALA A 91 -1.75 -10.57 15.93
N LYS A 92 -2.04 -11.38 16.96
CA LYS A 92 -1.36 -11.31 18.27
C LYS A 92 -0.04 -12.08 18.28
N ASP A 93 0.20 -12.93 17.28
CA ASP A 93 1.42 -13.72 17.15
C ASP A 93 2.53 -12.91 16.48
N ALA A 94 3.68 -12.80 17.14
CA ALA A 94 4.85 -12.10 16.62
C ALA A 94 5.33 -12.70 15.28
N ALA A 95 5.18 -14.01 15.06
CA ALA A 95 5.55 -14.64 13.79
C ALA A 95 4.64 -14.19 12.63
N PHE A 96 3.36 -13.94 12.88
CA PHE A 96 2.44 -13.41 11.86
C PHE A 96 2.68 -11.92 11.61
N GLN A 97 2.94 -11.13 12.67
CA GLN A 97 3.33 -9.73 12.52
C GLN A 97 4.61 -9.60 11.68
N GLN A 98 5.60 -10.45 11.93
CA GLN A 98 6.84 -10.48 11.13
C GLN A 98 6.58 -10.93 9.69
N ALA A 99 5.70 -11.90 9.46
CA ALA A 99 5.31 -12.29 8.10
C ALA A 99 4.68 -11.13 7.33
N GLN A 100 3.78 -10.36 7.97
CA GLN A 100 3.21 -9.15 7.35
C GLN A 100 4.26 -8.08 7.05
N ASN A 101 5.21 -7.85 7.96
CA ASN A 101 6.30 -6.90 7.72
C ASN A 101 7.15 -7.31 6.52
N ASP A 102 7.50 -8.59 6.42
CA ASP A 102 8.40 -9.08 5.38
C ASP A 102 7.72 -9.13 4.01
N GLU A 103 6.43 -9.46 3.94
CA GLU A 103 5.69 -9.39 2.67
C GLU A 103 5.48 -7.95 2.21
N ARG A 104 5.17 -7.03 3.13
CA ARG A 104 5.16 -5.59 2.84
C ARG A 104 6.50 -5.16 2.24
N ASP A 105 7.61 -5.58 2.85
CA ASP A 105 8.94 -5.15 2.43
C ASP A 105 9.34 -5.74 1.09
N ARG A 106 9.13 -7.05 0.90
CA ARG A 106 9.46 -7.76 -0.33
C ARG A 106 8.70 -7.27 -1.55
N VAL A 107 7.38 -7.08 -1.43
CA VAL A 107 6.49 -6.82 -2.58
C VAL A 107 6.30 -5.33 -2.85
N TYR A 108 6.29 -4.50 -1.79
CA TYR A 108 5.88 -3.11 -1.89
C TYR A 108 6.99 -2.12 -1.53
N PHE A 109 7.50 -2.17 -0.30
CA PHE A 109 8.42 -1.16 0.20
C PHE A 109 9.76 -1.18 -0.52
N ASP A 110 10.47 -2.30 -0.54
CA ASP A 110 11.79 -2.35 -1.12
C ASP A 110 11.77 -2.13 -2.64
N PRO A 111 10.83 -2.70 -3.43
CA PRO A 111 10.74 -2.38 -4.86
C PRO A 111 10.50 -0.90 -5.13
N ALA A 112 9.61 -0.25 -4.38
CA ALA A 112 9.34 1.17 -4.53
C ALA A 112 10.55 2.04 -4.18
N VAL A 113 11.19 1.78 -3.03
CA VAL A 113 12.37 2.53 -2.59
C VAL A 113 13.52 2.35 -3.57
N ARG A 114 13.85 1.11 -3.95
CA ARG A 114 14.91 0.84 -4.94
C ARG A 114 14.63 1.51 -6.29
N GLN A 115 13.37 1.55 -6.73
CA GLN A 115 13.02 2.20 -7.99
C GLN A 115 13.11 3.72 -7.89
N ALA A 116 12.69 4.31 -6.77
CA ALA A 116 12.81 5.73 -6.50
C ALA A 116 14.28 6.18 -6.41
N GLU A 117 15.15 5.38 -5.76
CA GLU A 117 16.60 5.63 -5.72
C GLU A 117 17.22 5.61 -7.12
N LYS A 118 16.85 4.63 -7.97
CA LYS A 118 17.29 4.57 -9.38
C LYS A 118 16.85 5.80 -10.17
N ASP A 119 15.71 6.38 -9.82
CA ASP A 119 15.20 7.61 -10.43
C ASP A 119 15.81 8.88 -9.83
N GLY A 120 16.65 8.76 -8.79
CA GLY A 120 17.30 9.87 -8.10
C GLY A 120 16.36 10.64 -7.16
N LEU A 121 15.32 9.99 -6.66
CA LEU A 121 14.33 10.61 -5.77
C LEU A 121 14.74 10.54 -4.30
N ARG A 122 14.50 11.64 -3.58
CA ARG A 122 14.65 11.75 -2.13
C ARG A 122 13.48 11.07 -1.40
N ALA A 123 13.49 11.13 -0.07
CA ALA A 123 12.57 10.40 0.78
C ALA A 123 11.08 10.68 0.47
N LEU A 124 10.72 11.91 0.09
CA LEU A 124 9.35 12.21 -0.35
C LEU A 124 8.98 11.45 -1.62
N GLY A 125 9.86 11.39 -2.63
CA GLY A 125 9.60 10.64 -3.85
C GLY A 125 9.56 9.13 -3.63
N GLN A 126 10.40 8.61 -2.74
CA GLN A 126 10.34 7.22 -2.28
C GLN A 126 8.99 6.91 -1.62
N PHE A 127 8.50 7.80 -0.74
CA PHE A 127 7.18 7.66 -0.15
C PHE A 127 6.06 7.72 -1.19
N VAL A 128 6.13 8.64 -2.15
CA VAL A 128 5.15 8.77 -3.24
C VAL A 128 5.07 7.48 -4.07
N TYR A 129 6.22 6.85 -4.35
CA TYR A 129 6.26 5.55 -5.03
C TYR A 129 5.69 4.43 -4.17
N TYR A 130 6.07 4.39 -2.89
CA TYR A 130 5.60 3.37 -1.97
C TYR A 130 4.08 3.41 -1.78
N ASP A 131 3.53 4.61 -1.60
CA ASP A 131 2.09 4.80 -1.45
C ASP A 131 1.32 4.45 -2.74
N ALA A 132 1.93 4.66 -3.91
CA ALA A 132 1.35 4.27 -5.20
C ALA A 132 1.36 2.75 -5.41
N ILE A 133 2.46 2.05 -5.10
CA ILE A 133 2.53 0.59 -5.28
C ILE A 133 1.63 -0.15 -4.28
N VAL A 134 1.40 0.39 -3.08
CA VAL A 134 0.43 -0.17 -2.12
C VAL A 134 -0.98 -0.15 -2.71
N MET A 135 -1.40 1.00 -3.26
CA MET A 135 -2.76 1.16 -3.79
C MET A 135 -2.98 0.50 -5.16
N HIS A 136 -1.99 0.56 -6.04
CA HIS A 136 -2.14 0.14 -7.44
C HIS A 136 -1.44 -1.18 -7.76
N GLY A 137 -0.77 -1.78 -6.78
CA GLY A 137 0.02 -3.00 -6.94
C GLY A 137 1.26 -2.84 -7.82
N PRO A 138 2.14 -3.86 -7.82
CA PRO A 138 3.22 -3.98 -8.78
C PRO A 138 2.68 -4.26 -10.20
N GLY A 139 3.51 -4.09 -11.22
CA GLY A 139 3.19 -4.48 -12.60
C GLY A 139 3.45 -3.37 -13.63
N SER A 140 3.02 -3.64 -14.86
CA SER A 140 3.20 -2.75 -16.02
C SER A 140 1.90 -2.38 -16.75
N SER A 141 0.75 -2.77 -16.20
CA SER A 141 -0.55 -2.31 -16.72
C SER A 141 -0.67 -0.80 -16.56
N ARG A 142 -1.56 -0.16 -17.32
CA ARG A 142 -1.72 1.31 -17.31
C ARG A 142 -2.00 1.87 -15.91
N LEU A 143 -2.73 1.13 -15.08
CA LEU A 143 -3.15 1.57 -13.75
C LEU A 143 -2.20 1.10 -12.64
N SER A 144 -1.38 0.07 -12.88
CA SER A 144 -0.35 -0.38 -11.92
C SER A 144 0.78 0.64 -11.73
N PHE A 145 1.56 0.49 -10.66
CA PHE A 145 2.70 1.35 -10.33
C PHE A 145 3.64 1.60 -11.53
N GLY A 146 4.03 0.57 -12.26
CA GLY A 146 4.95 0.71 -13.39
C GLY A 146 4.35 1.50 -14.57
N GLY A 147 3.04 1.37 -14.79
CA GLY A 147 2.32 2.17 -15.79
C GLY A 147 2.21 3.64 -15.41
N ILE A 148 1.89 3.93 -14.15
CA ILE A 148 1.86 5.30 -13.60
C ILE A 148 3.24 5.95 -13.73
N ARG A 149 4.30 5.26 -13.31
CA ARG A 149 5.68 5.73 -13.47
C ARG A 149 6.02 6.02 -14.93
N LYS A 150 5.67 5.12 -15.85
CA LYS A 150 5.91 5.31 -17.30
C LYS A 150 5.17 6.54 -17.83
N SER A 151 3.93 6.77 -17.40
CA SER A 151 3.14 7.95 -17.76
C SER A 151 3.83 9.24 -17.28
N ALA A 152 4.29 9.26 -16.03
CA ALA A 152 5.02 10.40 -15.45
C ALA A 152 6.30 10.72 -16.22
N MET A 153 7.10 9.69 -16.56
CA MET A 153 8.33 9.84 -17.32
C MET A 153 8.11 10.35 -18.76
N GLY A 154 6.93 10.13 -19.33
CA GLY A 154 6.54 10.72 -20.60
C GLY A 154 6.25 12.23 -20.53
N LYS A 155 6.13 12.79 -19.33
CA LYS A 155 5.83 14.22 -19.08
C LYS A 155 6.99 14.98 -18.46
N ALA A 156 7.79 14.32 -17.62
CA ALA A 156 8.94 14.93 -16.94
C ALA A 156 10.08 13.93 -16.80
N ARG A 157 11.32 14.40 -16.98
CA ARG A 157 12.52 13.60 -16.72
C ARG A 157 12.69 13.37 -15.22
N THR A 158 13.17 12.19 -14.84
CA THR A 158 13.56 11.92 -13.45
C THR A 158 14.82 12.71 -13.09
N PRO A 159 15.12 12.93 -11.80
CA PRO A 159 16.41 13.49 -11.38
C PRO A 159 17.63 12.73 -11.90
N ALA A 160 17.58 11.40 -11.95
CA ALA A 160 18.65 10.59 -12.55
C ALA A 160 18.86 10.86 -14.06
N GLN A 161 17.87 11.44 -14.74
CA GLN A 161 17.93 11.88 -16.14
C GLN A 161 18.18 13.40 -16.28
N GLY A 162 18.56 14.08 -15.19
CA GLY A 162 18.81 15.52 -15.14
C GLY A 162 17.55 16.38 -15.02
N GLY A 163 16.41 15.81 -14.64
CA GLY A 163 15.18 16.57 -14.39
C GLY A 163 15.10 17.18 -12.99
N ASP A 164 14.23 18.18 -12.82
CA ASP A 164 13.89 18.73 -11.50
C ASP A 164 12.95 17.78 -10.74
N GLU A 165 13.29 17.45 -9.50
CA GLU A 165 12.52 16.49 -8.69
C GLU A 165 11.09 16.96 -8.43
N VAL A 166 10.87 18.25 -8.17
CA VAL A 166 9.51 18.78 -7.91
C VAL A 166 8.65 18.68 -9.16
N THR A 167 9.22 18.95 -10.33
CA THR A 167 8.56 18.80 -11.62
C THR A 167 8.20 17.34 -11.88
N TYR A 168 9.15 16.41 -11.66
CA TYR A 168 8.90 14.98 -11.79
C TYR A 168 7.80 14.48 -10.84
N LEU A 169 7.87 14.85 -9.56
CA LEU A 169 6.87 14.44 -8.56
C LEU A 169 5.48 14.99 -8.88
N ASN A 170 5.36 16.21 -9.40
CA ASN A 170 4.05 16.72 -9.82
C ASN A 170 3.49 15.91 -11.01
N ALA A 171 4.31 15.60 -12.01
CA ALA A 171 3.90 14.75 -13.14
C ALA A 171 3.49 13.34 -12.67
N PHE A 172 4.21 12.77 -11.70
CA PHE A 172 3.85 11.48 -11.12
C PHE A 172 2.53 11.54 -10.35
N LEU A 173 2.33 12.54 -9.50
CA LEU A 173 1.08 12.71 -8.75
C LEU A 173 -0.12 12.99 -9.66
N ASP A 174 0.07 13.67 -10.80
CA ASP A 174 -0.98 13.84 -11.81
C ASP A 174 -1.34 12.51 -12.48
N ALA A 175 -0.34 11.74 -12.91
CA ALA A 175 -0.55 10.41 -13.50
C ALA A 175 -1.26 9.46 -12.51
N ARG A 176 -0.85 9.50 -11.24
CA ARG A 176 -1.45 8.71 -10.17
C ARG A 176 -2.90 9.12 -9.91
N LYS A 177 -3.18 10.43 -9.80
CA LYS A 177 -4.54 10.93 -9.61
C LYS A 177 -5.47 10.50 -10.76
N ALA A 178 -4.97 10.47 -11.99
CA ALA A 178 -5.71 9.95 -13.13
C ALA A 178 -5.95 8.44 -13.06
N ALA A 179 -5.00 7.66 -12.51
CA ALA A 179 -5.18 6.22 -12.28
C ALA A 179 -6.23 5.94 -11.20
N MET A 180 -6.17 6.66 -10.07
CA MET A 180 -7.17 6.56 -8.98
C MET A 180 -8.59 6.84 -9.50
N LYS A 181 -8.78 7.92 -10.26
CA LYS A 181 -10.09 8.26 -10.83
C LYS A 181 -10.61 7.30 -11.91
N ALA A 182 -9.78 6.36 -12.38
CA ALA A 182 -10.22 5.34 -13.33
C ALA A 182 -10.80 4.10 -12.62
N GLU A 183 -10.72 4.05 -11.30
CA GLU A 183 -11.23 2.97 -10.44
C GLU A 183 -12.28 3.57 -9.50
N GLU A 184 -13.53 3.12 -9.57
CA GLU A 184 -14.67 3.72 -8.83
C GLU A 184 -14.44 3.69 -7.30
N ALA A 185 -13.82 2.63 -6.78
CA ALA A 185 -13.45 2.52 -5.36
C ALA A 185 -12.41 3.58 -4.90
N HIS A 186 -11.75 4.29 -5.82
CA HIS A 186 -10.63 5.18 -5.54
C HIS A 186 -10.88 6.64 -5.96
N GLU A 187 -12.13 7.10 -6.02
CA GLU A 187 -12.46 8.48 -6.43
C GLU A 187 -11.88 9.56 -5.50
N ASP A 188 -11.78 9.30 -4.19
CA ASP A 188 -11.18 10.24 -3.25
C ASP A 188 -9.65 10.27 -3.42
N THR A 189 -9.14 11.45 -3.76
CA THR A 189 -7.72 11.67 -4.07
C THR A 189 -7.02 12.52 -3.01
N THR A 190 -7.58 12.65 -1.80
CA THR A 190 -7.04 13.47 -0.70
C THR A 190 -5.66 12.99 -0.24
N ARG A 191 -5.36 11.68 -0.30
CA ARG A 191 -4.00 11.14 -0.05
C ARG A 191 -2.94 11.75 -0.98
N VAL A 192 -3.35 12.17 -2.18
CA VAL A 192 -2.50 12.93 -3.11
C VAL A 192 -2.63 14.44 -2.83
N ASP A 193 -3.85 14.98 -2.89
CA ASP A 193 -4.08 16.43 -2.96
C ASP A 193 -3.74 17.18 -1.66
N THR A 194 -4.14 16.60 -0.52
CA THR A 194 -4.04 17.23 0.82
C THR A 194 -2.96 16.61 1.69
N MET A 195 -2.17 15.67 1.15
CA MET A 195 -0.98 15.10 1.78
C MET A 195 0.26 15.21 0.88
N GLN A 196 0.41 14.36 -0.13
CA GLN A 196 1.64 14.30 -0.94
C GLN A 196 1.94 15.62 -1.65
N ARG A 197 0.94 16.22 -2.30
CA ARG A 197 1.07 17.50 -2.99
C ARG A 197 1.36 18.65 -2.01
N VAL A 198 0.93 18.55 -0.76
CA VAL A 198 1.29 19.54 0.28
C VAL A 198 2.78 19.45 0.60
N PHE A 199 3.33 18.23 0.78
CA PHE A 199 4.76 18.04 1.03
C PHE A 199 5.62 18.48 -0.15
N VAL A 200 5.19 18.22 -1.39
CA VAL A 200 5.85 18.71 -2.61
C VAL A 200 5.84 20.25 -2.66
N ARG A 201 4.69 20.89 -2.42
CA ARG A 201 4.56 22.35 -2.41
C ARG A 201 5.45 23.01 -1.34
N ASN A 202 5.58 22.37 -0.18
CA ASN A 202 6.45 22.83 0.90
C ASN A 202 7.94 22.55 0.63
N ARG A 203 8.29 21.91 -0.50
CA ARG A 203 9.65 21.45 -0.83
C ARG A 203 10.30 20.61 0.27
N ASN A 204 9.48 19.88 1.05
CA ASN A 204 9.97 18.97 2.07
C ASN A 204 10.35 17.61 1.44
N LEU A 205 11.34 17.65 0.56
CA LEU A 205 11.75 16.52 -0.27
C LEU A 205 12.41 15.39 0.55
N ASP A 206 12.91 15.68 1.75
CA ASP A 206 13.40 14.66 2.71
C ASP A 206 12.32 14.15 3.66
N LEU A 207 11.08 14.61 3.53
CA LEU A 207 9.95 14.18 4.37
C LEU A 207 10.23 14.37 5.88
N ASN A 208 10.96 15.43 6.23
CA ASN A 208 11.37 15.73 7.59
C ASN A 208 10.19 16.22 8.45
N PRO A 209 10.02 15.74 9.69
CA PRO A 209 9.07 16.31 10.63
C PRO A 209 9.37 17.79 11.00
N PRO A 210 8.35 18.58 11.36
CA PRO A 210 6.96 18.18 11.54
C PRO A 210 6.24 17.99 10.19
N LEU A 211 5.40 16.96 10.11
CA LEU A 211 4.51 16.70 8.98
C LEU A 211 3.08 16.96 9.42
N THR A 212 2.33 17.75 8.65
CA THR A 212 0.90 17.98 8.86
C THR A 212 0.18 17.86 7.52
N TRP A 213 -0.89 17.09 7.49
CA TRP A 213 -1.67 16.83 6.28
C TRP A 213 -3.13 16.56 6.62
N LYS A 214 -3.95 16.39 5.57
CA LYS A 214 -5.31 15.86 5.70
C LYS A 214 -5.56 14.70 4.74
N VAL A 215 -6.35 13.73 5.16
CA VAL A 215 -6.94 12.68 4.31
C VAL A 215 -8.38 12.49 4.76
N TYR A 216 -9.33 12.36 3.83
CA TYR A 216 -10.78 12.26 4.11
C TYR A 216 -11.34 13.38 5.01
N GLY A 217 -10.70 14.56 5.02
CA GLY A 217 -11.06 15.70 5.87
C GLY A 217 -10.38 15.71 7.25
N ASP A 218 -9.92 14.56 7.73
CA ASP A 218 -9.24 14.42 9.02
C ASP A 218 -7.82 14.97 8.99
N LYS A 219 -7.43 15.68 10.06
CA LYS A 219 -6.10 16.30 10.19
C LYS A 219 -5.17 15.41 10.99
N PHE A 220 -4.02 15.09 10.42
CA PHE A 220 -2.98 14.31 11.07
C PHE A 220 -1.69 15.13 11.27
N THR A 221 -0.88 14.75 12.26
CA THR A 221 0.43 15.37 12.48
C THR A 221 1.44 14.39 13.05
N ILE A 222 2.65 14.38 12.48
CA ILE A 222 3.85 13.75 13.05
C ILE A 222 4.76 14.87 13.53
N LYS A 223 5.06 14.89 14.83
CA LYS A 223 5.95 15.88 15.46
C LYS A 223 7.42 15.52 15.22
N LYS A 224 8.31 16.49 15.47
CA LYS A 224 9.76 16.24 15.55
C LYS A 224 10.09 15.25 16.66
#